data_AF-A0AAD5JX92-F1
#
_entry.id   AF-A0AAD5JX92-F1
#
_cell.length_a   1.000
_cell.length_b   1.000
_cell.length_c   1.000
_cell.angle_alpha   90.00
_cell.angle_beta   90.00
_cell.angle_gamma   90.00
#
_symmetry.space_group_name_H-M   'P 1'
#
loop_
_entity.id
_entity.type
_entity.pdbx_description
1 polymer ?
#
loop_
_entity_poly.entity_id
_entity_poly.type
_entity_poly.pdbx_seq_one_letter_code
_entity_poly.pdbx_strand_id
1 'polypeptide(L)'
;MTKNALTFPLYTLNVNPAKSSFFKVSKAIDTHDFDRAIDLATSTIDHIEQSLLFNVLDHRAYSLAINAKFVMATKDIHRMIEIKPTSPIGYRRLGDIYAIQGKQVHAINAFELGLQRASQEDPEYARLLDCKYMAIQQSQKRVDFIAKLPLEVLEIIVKLLSKEIKLTCFTVSNTWCKRVVECSPASWQVLTNEDDYQEEEQLINVIPRIATYIKDLTINTKNQRVRLKCLHTMRKGRFKNIRSLYLTGKKKVNVEKGALV
;
A
#
# COMPACT_ATOMS: atom_id res chain seq x y z
N MET A 1 -10.29 -11.86 -6.42
CA MET A 1 -10.77 -11.09 -5.26
C MET A 1 -12.20 -11.53 -4.97
N THR A 2 -12.40 -12.26 -3.88
CA THR A 2 -13.71 -12.80 -3.50
C THR A 2 -14.63 -11.68 -3.03
N LYS A 3 -15.85 -11.61 -3.58
CA LYS A 3 -16.94 -10.68 -3.21
C LYS A 3 -17.28 -10.65 -1.71
N ASN A 4 -16.77 -11.61 -0.92
CA ASN A 4 -17.03 -11.73 0.51
C ASN A 4 -16.09 -10.90 1.42
N ALA A 5 -15.05 -10.26 0.89
CA ALA A 5 -14.10 -9.50 1.72
C ALA A 5 -14.50 -8.03 1.99
N LEU A 6 -15.58 -7.56 1.37
CA LEU A 6 -15.97 -6.13 1.35
C LEU A 6 -17.43 -5.93 1.80
N THR A 7 -17.96 -6.79 2.67
CA THR A 7 -19.29 -6.59 3.25
C THR A 7 -19.22 -5.57 4.37
N PHE A 8 -19.26 -4.31 3.96
CA PHE A 8 -19.56 -3.21 4.85
C PHE A 8 -21.10 -3.14 4.99
N PRO A 9 -21.68 -3.34 6.18
CA PRO A 9 -23.07 -2.94 6.36
C PRO A 9 -23.15 -1.44 6.09
N LEU A 10 -24.00 -1.06 5.15
CA LEU A 10 -24.34 0.32 4.87
C LEU A 10 -25.36 0.75 5.93
N TYR A 11 -25.14 1.90 6.57
CA TYR A 11 -26.12 2.40 7.52
C TYR A 11 -27.34 2.90 6.75
N THR A 12 -28.49 2.33 7.04
CA THR A 12 -29.76 2.81 6.50
C THR A 12 -30.06 4.18 7.09
N LEU A 13 -30.63 5.05 6.25
CA LEU A 13 -31.13 6.36 6.64
C LEU A 13 -32.15 6.17 7.77
N ASN A 14 -31.73 6.41 9.01
CA ASN A 14 -32.66 6.42 10.12
C ASN A 14 -33.46 7.72 10.03
N VAL A 15 -34.62 7.67 9.38
CA VAL A 15 -35.55 8.80 9.22
C VAL A 15 -36.35 9.07 10.51
N ASN A 16 -36.17 8.24 11.54
CA ASN A 16 -36.92 8.28 12.78
C ASN A 16 -36.60 9.49 13.72
N PRO A 17 -35.38 10.10 13.74
CA PRO A 17 -35.12 11.30 14.54
C PRO A 17 -35.86 12.53 14.01
N ALA A 18 -36.16 12.58 12.72
CA ALA A 18 -36.87 13.70 12.10
C ALA A 18 -38.29 13.82 12.68
N LYS A 19 -39.01 12.70 12.85
CA LYS A 19 -40.36 12.68 13.42
C LYS A 19 -40.43 13.28 14.83
N SER A 20 -39.50 12.91 15.71
CA SER A 20 -39.43 13.47 17.07
C SER A 20 -39.14 14.96 17.07
N SER A 21 -38.26 15.40 16.15
CA SER A 21 -37.86 16.80 16.03
C SER A 21 -39.01 17.67 15.49
N PHE A 22 -39.75 17.18 14.49
CA PHE A 22 -40.96 17.83 13.98
C PHE A 22 -42.04 17.99 15.06
N PHE A 23 -42.23 16.99 15.92
CA PHE A 23 -43.18 17.09 17.03
C PHE A 23 -42.81 18.21 18.00
N LYS A 24 -41.51 18.38 18.32
CA LYS A 24 -41.05 19.46 19.21
C LYS A 24 -41.29 20.84 18.61
N VAL A 25 -41.06 21.00 17.30
CA VAL A 25 -41.34 22.25 16.58
C VAL A 25 -42.85 22.55 16.58
N SER A 26 -43.69 21.57 16.24
CA SER A 26 -45.15 21.73 16.24
C SER A 26 -45.66 22.15 17.61
N LYS A 27 -45.19 21.49 18.68
CA LYS A 27 -45.57 21.83 20.05
C LYS A 27 -45.20 23.27 20.42
N ALA A 28 -44.04 23.77 19.99
CA ALA A 28 -43.61 25.14 20.25
C ALA A 28 -44.51 26.17 19.55
N ILE A 29 -44.92 25.87 18.31
CA ILE A 29 -45.90 26.66 17.55
C ILE A 29 -47.26 26.68 18.28
N ASP A 30 -47.73 25.52 18.72
CA ASP A 30 -48.99 25.38 19.45
C ASP A 30 -48.99 26.21 20.75
N THR A 31 -47.83 26.32 21.41
CA THR A 31 -47.64 27.17 22.61
C THR A 31 -47.33 28.63 22.31
N HIS A 32 -47.31 29.05 21.05
CA HIS A 32 -46.98 30.41 20.58
C HIS A 32 -45.57 30.90 20.99
N ASP A 33 -44.67 29.96 21.26
CA ASP A 33 -43.26 30.22 21.55
C ASP A 33 -42.48 30.18 20.22
N PHE A 34 -42.64 31.24 19.43
CA PHE A 34 -42.15 31.28 18.05
C PHE A 34 -40.62 31.35 17.95
N ASP A 35 -39.97 32.06 18.88
CA ASP A 35 -38.50 32.11 18.92
C ASP A 35 -37.91 30.72 19.14
N ARG A 36 -38.47 29.97 20.10
CA ARG A 36 -38.08 28.58 20.32
C ARG A 36 -38.42 27.68 19.14
N ALA A 37 -39.55 27.91 18.47
CA ALA A 37 -39.92 27.14 17.28
C ALA A 37 -38.90 27.34 16.15
N ILE A 38 -38.42 28.57 15.94
CA ILE A 38 -37.39 28.91 14.95
C ILE A 38 -36.05 28.24 15.30
N ASP A 39 -35.62 28.30 16.55
CA ASP A 39 -34.37 27.66 17.00
C ASP A 39 -34.42 26.14 16.85
N LEU A 40 -35.55 25.53 17.24
CA LEU A 40 -35.77 24.09 17.08
C LEU A 40 -35.82 23.70 15.61
N ALA A 41 -36.46 24.49 14.75
CA ALA A 41 -36.51 24.22 13.32
C ALA A 41 -35.11 24.31 12.67
N THR A 42 -34.35 25.36 12.99
CA THR A 42 -32.99 25.58 12.48
C THR A 42 -32.07 24.43 12.87
N SER A 43 -32.02 24.07 14.16
CA SER A 43 -31.22 22.95 14.63
C SER A 43 -31.65 21.60 14.05
N THR A 44 -32.95 21.41 13.78
CA THR A 44 -33.46 20.21 13.12
C THR A 44 -32.98 20.12 11.67
N ILE A 45 -33.02 21.23 10.93
CA ILE A 45 -32.52 21.32 9.55
C ILE A 45 -31.03 20.97 9.53
N ASP A 46 -30.21 21.64 10.34
CA ASP A 46 -28.77 21.41 10.41
C ASP A 46 -28.44 19.94 10.71
N HIS A 47 -29.14 19.33 11.67
CA HIS A 47 -28.94 17.93 12.02
C HIS A 47 -29.33 16.98 10.87
N ILE A 48 -30.44 17.25 10.17
CA ILE A 48 -30.86 16.45 9.01
C ILE A 48 -29.84 16.55 7.88
N GLU A 49 -29.38 17.77 7.56
CA GLU A 49 -28.39 18.01 6.51
C GLU A 49 -27.06 17.29 6.81
N GLN A 50 -26.56 17.43 8.03
CA GLN A 50 -25.33 16.76 8.46
C GLN A 50 -25.47 15.24 8.46
N SER A 51 -26.60 14.71 8.92
CA SER A 51 -26.87 13.27 8.93
C SER A 51 -26.98 12.70 7.51
N LEU A 52 -27.67 13.40 6.60
CA LEU A 52 -27.78 13.02 5.21
C LEU A 52 -26.42 13.06 4.52
N LEU A 53 -25.67 14.15 4.69
CA LEU A 53 -24.32 14.29 4.15
C LEU A 53 -23.40 13.17 4.65
N PHE A 54 -23.44 12.86 5.95
CA PHE A 54 -22.69 11.76 6.54
C PHE A 54 -22.99 10.42 5.85
N ASN A 55 -24.26 10.08 5.64
CA ASN A 55 -24.66 8.82 5.01
C ASN A 55 -24.26 8.76 3.54
N VAL A 56 -24.45 9.85 2.79
CA VAL A 56 -24.04 9.94 1.38
C VAL A 56 -22.52 9.80 1.25
N LEU A 57 -21.75 10.42 2.14
CA LEU A 57 -20.30 10.26 2.20
C LEU A 57 -19.91 8.81 2.51
N ASP A 58 -20.60 8.12 3.42
CA ASP A 58 -20.34 6.72 3.73
C ASP A 58 -20.54 5.81 2.50
N HIS A 59 -21.66 5.97 1.80
CA HIS A 59 -21.95 5.23 0.58
C HIS A 59 -20.95 5.51 -0.55
N ARG A 60 -20.54 6.78 -0.71
CA ARG A 60 -19.57 7.17 -1.72
C ARG A 60 -18.18 6.65 -1.37
N ALA A 61 -17.75 6.78 -0.12
CA ALA A 61 -16.48 6.25 0.37
C ALA A 61 -16.38 4.74 0.16
N TYR A 62 -17.45 4.00 0.49
CA TYR A 62 -17.56 2.58 0.19
C TYR A 62 -17.37 2.30 -1.30
N SER A 63 -18.16 2.95 -2.16
CA SER A 63 -18.12 2.74 -3.61
C SER A 63 -16.76 3.08 -4.22
N LEU A 64 -16.11 4.12 -3.72
CA LEU A 64 -14.75 4.50 -4.10
C LEU A 64 -13.73 3.45 -3.65
N ALA A 65 -13.86 2.91 -2.44
CA ALA A 65 -12.98 1.86 -1.92
C ALA A 65 -13.09 0.54 -2.71
N ILE A 66 -14.31 0.11 -3.08
CA ILE A 66 -14.53 -1.06 -3.96
C ILE A 66 -13.81 -0.87 -5.30
N ASN A 67 -13.80 0.35 -5.83
CA ASN A 67 -13.13 0.71 -7.07
C ASN A 67 -11.63 1.07 -6.89
N ALA A 68 -11.02 0.73 -5.75
CA ALA A 68 -9.63 1.03 -5.41
C ALA A 68 -9.24 2.52 -5.48
N LYS A 69 -10.23 3.44 -5.47
CA LYS A 69 -10.02 4.91 -5.43
C LYS A 69 -9.82 5.38 -4.00
N PHE A 70 -8.79 4.84 -3.34
CA PHE A 70 -8.59 4.99 -1.89
C PHE A 70 -8.35 6.43 -1.42
N VAL A 71 -7.66 7.26 -2.22
CA VAL A 71 -7.42 8.67 -1.88
C VAL A 71 -8.73 9.46 -1.79
N MET A 72 -9.64 9.23 -2.74
CA MET A 72 -10.95 9.88 -2.74
C MET A 72 -11.82 9.34 -1.58
N ALA A 73 -11.80 8.03 -1.37
CA ALA A 73 -12.56 7.40 -0.28
C ALA A 73 -12.13 7.90 1.10
N THR A 74 -10.81 8.01 1.34
CA THR A 74 -10.28 8.55 2.59
C THR A 74 -10.65 10.01 2.77
N LYS A 75 -10.66 10.85 1.72
CA LYS A 75 -11.14 12.23 1.80
C LYS A 75 -12.58 12.32 2.30
N ASP A 76 -13.47 11.47 1.77
CA ASP A 76 -14.86 11.39 2.22
C ASP A 76 -14.98 10.98 3.68
N ILE A 77 -14.17 10.00 4.11
CA ILE A 77 -14.17 9.54 5.50
C ILE A 77 -13.64 10.60 6.47
N HIS A 78 -12.63 11.38 6.09
CA HIS A 78 -12.19 12.50 6.92
C HIS A 78 -13.32 13.52 7.11
N ARG A 79 -14.08 13.80 6.03
CA ARG A 79 -15.25 14.65 6.14
C ARG A 79 -16.34 14.04 7.05
N MET A 80 -16.54 12.72 7.02
CA MET A 80 -17.44 12.05 7.96
C MET A 80 -17.00 12.24 9.42
N ILE A 81 -15.69 12.12 9.70
CA ILE A 81 -15.11 12.33 11.04
C ILE A 81 -15.28 13.78 11.49
N GLU A 82 -15.16 14.76 10.59
CA GLU A 82 -15.43 16.17 10.90
C GLU A 82 -16.91 16.42 11.27
N ILE A 83 -17.84 15.77 10.58
CA ILE A 83 -19.29 15.94 10.82
C ILE A 83 -19.70 15.26 12.15
N LYS A 84 -19.20 14.05 12.42
CA LYS A 84 -19.52 13.28 13.64
C LYS A 84 -18.25 12.75 14.30
N PRO A 85 -17.48 13.59 15.03
CA PRO A 85 -16.18 13.21 15.60
C PRO A 85 -16.27 12.18 16.72
N THR A 86 -17.44 12.02 17.35
CA THR A 86 -17.69 11.02 18.39
C THR A 86 -18.32 9.73 17.85
N SER A 87 -18.58 9.66 16.53
CA SER A 87 -19.11 8.45 15.91
C SER A 87 -17.96 7.49 15.57
N PRO A 88 -18.05 6.20 15.95
CA PRO A 88 -17.04 5.20 15.64
C PRO A 88 -16.96 4.86 14.14
N ILE A 89 -18.02 5.15 13.37
CA ILE A 89 -18.16 4.71 11.97
C ILE A 89 -17.05 5.28 11.09
N GLY A 90 -16.77 6.59 11.17
CA GLY A 90 -15.75 7.23 10.33
C GLY A 90 -14.36 6.62 10.55
N TYR A 91 -13.96 6.47 11.81
CA TYR A 91 -12.70 5.81 12.18
C TYR A 91 -12.63 4.37 11.73
N ARG A 92 -13.73 3.62 11.87
CA ARG A 92 -13.82 2.23 11.42
C ARG A 92 -13.62 2.14 9.91
N ARG A 93 -14.32 2.97 9.12
CA ARG A 93 -14.14 3.00 7.66
C ARG A 93 -12.72 3.34 7.26
N LEU A 94 -12.08 4.28 7.96
CA LEU A 94 -10.68 4.64 7.71
C LEU A 94 -9.75 3.44 7.93
N GLY A 95 -9.91 2.75 9.06
CA GLY A 95 -9.14 1.55 9.38
C GLY A 95 -9.39 0.41 8.39
N ASP A 96 -10.64 0.17 8.02
CA ASP A 96 -11.02 -0.85 7.03
C ASP A 96 -10.37 -0.57 5.66
N ILE A 97 -10.33 0.68 5.20
CA ILE A 97 -9.63 1.05 3.96
C ILE A 97 -8.13 0.76 4.03
N TYR A 98 -7.48 1.07 5.15
CA TYR A 98 -6.06 0.74 5.33
C TYR A 98 -5.85 -0.77 5.38
N ALA A 99 -6.74 -1.53 6.01
CA ALA A 99 -6.66 -2.98 6.07
C ALA A 99 -6.77 -3.63 4.68
N ILE A 100 -7.68 -3.14 3.82
CA ILE A 100 -7.84 -3.59 2.43
C ILE A 100 -6.58 -3.32 1.60
N GLN A 101 -5.87 -2.21 1.86
CA GLN A 101 -4.58 -1.91 1.23
C GLN A 101 -3.41 -2.75 1.77
N GLY A 102 -3.65 -3.63 2.76
CA GLY A 102 -2.60 -4.38 3.45
C GLY A 102 -1.78 -3.53 4.44
N LYS A 103 -2.16 -2.27 4.67
CA LYS A 103 -1.48 -1.34 5.58
C LYS A 103 -1.98 -1.54 7.01
N GLN A 104 -1.76 -2.73 7.56
CA GLN A 104 -2.33 -3.12 8.87
C GLN A 104 -1.92 -2.19 10.02
N VAL A 105 -0.70 -1.66 10.03
CA VAL A 105 -0.27 -0.68 11.04
C VAL A 105 -1.10 0.61 10.99
N HIS A 106 -1.41 1.11 9.78
CA HIS A 106 -2.24 2.30 9.63
C HIS A 106 -3.70 2.01 10.02
N ALA A 107 -4.18 0.79 9.74
CA ALA A 107 -5.51 0.35 10.16
C ALA A 107 -5.62 0.36 11.69
N ILE A 108 -4.65 -0.23 12.39
CA ILE A 108 -4.60 -0.25 13.86
C ILE A 108 -4.65 1.18 14.43
N ASN A 109 -3.83 2.10 13.90
CA ASN A 109 -3.81 3.49 14.36
C ASN A 109 -5.17 4.18 14.16
N ALA A 110 -5.85 3.95 13.04
CA ALA A 110 -7.17 4.51 12.79
C ALA A 110 -8.23 3.97 13.77
N PHE A 111 -8.20 2.67 14.05
CA PHE A 111 -9.10 2.07 15.05
C PHE A 111 -8.81 2.60 16.46
N GLU A 112 -7.54 2.74 16.84
CA GLU A 112 -7.15 3.32 18.13
C GLU A 112 -7.63 4.76 18.29
N LEU A 113 -7.48 5.58 17.25
CA LEU A 113 -8.00 6.94 17.25
C LEU A 113 -9.52 6.95 17.44
N GLY A 114 -10.23 6.02 16.81
CA GLY A 114 -11.66 5.83 17.02
C GLY A 114 -12.00 5.44 18.45
N LEU A 115 -11.27 4.50 19.05
CA LEU A 115 -11.50 4.07 20.43
C LEU A 115 -11.24 5.19 21.45
N GLN A 116 -10.36 6.14 21.14
CA GLN A 116 -10.07 7.31 21.97
C GLN A 116 -11.16 8.40 21.89
N ARG A 117 -11.82 8.54 20.73
CA ARG A 117 -12.72 9.68 20.46
C ARG A 117 -14.20 9.32 20.40
N ALA A 118 -14.52 8.07 20.05
CA ALA A 118 -15.89 7.64 19.88
C ALA A 118 -16.58 7.44 21.24
N SER A 119 -17.89 7.68 21.28
CA SER A 119 -18.70 7.36 22.46
C SER A 119 -18.75 5.84 22.67
N GLN A 120 -18.50 5.40 23.91
CA GLN A 120 -18.62 3.98 24.30
C GLN A 120 -20.06 3.48 24.29
N GLU A 121 -21.03 4.39 24.35
CA GLU A 121 -22.46 4.08 24.29
C GLU A 121 -22.94 3.84 22.86
N ASP A 122 -22.14 4.22 21.85
CA ASP A 122 -22.47 3.97 20.45
C ASP A 122 -22.46 2.45 20.18
N PRO A 123 -23.54 1.87 19.62
CA PRO A 123 -23.61 0.44 19.34
C PRO A 123 -22.45 -0.11 18.49
N GLU A 124 -21.81 0.76 17.70
CA GLU A 124 -20.71 0.42 16.81
C GLU A 124 -19.33 0.53 17.47
N TYR A 125 -19.25 0.97 18.73
CA TYR A 125 -17.99 1.05 19.47
C TYR A 125 -17.33 -0.33 19.62
N ALA A 126 -18.12 -1.36 19.95
CA ALA A 126 -17.64 -2.74 20.05
C ALA A 126 -16.99 -3.21 18.73
N ARG A 127 -17.54 -2.78 17.59
CA ARG A 127 -17.01 -3.14 16.28
C ARG A 127 -15.63 -2.55 16.00
N LEU A 128 -15.26 -1.41 16.60
CA LEU A 128 -13.90 -0.87 16.52
C LEU A 128 -12.89 -1.78 17.23
N LEU A 129 -13.25 -2.34 18.39
CA LEU A 129 -12.40 -3.28 19.13
C LEU A 129 -12.14 -4.55 18.31
N ASP A 130 -13.20 -5.12 17.73
CA ASP A 130 -13.10 -6.31 16.88
C ASP A 130 -12.21 -6.05 15.66
N CYS A 131 -12.45 -4.94 14.95
CA CYS A 131 -11.65 -4.55 13.79
C CYS A 131 -10.17 -4.34 14.17
N LYS A 132 -9.89 -3.69 15.31
CA LYS A 132 -8.51 -3.53 15.82
C LYS A 132 -7.86 -4.88 16.08
N TYR A 133 -8.55 -5.78 16.77
CA TYR A 133 -8.03 -7.12 17.07
C TYR A 133 -7.73 -7.89 15.78
N MET A 134 -8.62 -7.86 14.79
CA MET A 134 -8.41 -8.49 13.49
C MET A 134 -7.19 -7.90 12.75
N ALA A 135 -7.01 -6.58 12.78
CA ALA A 135 -5.86 -5.92 12.16
C ALA A 135 -4.53 -6.29 12.85
N ILE A 136 -4.52 -6.41 14.18
CA ILE A 136 -3.34 -6.89 14.93
C ILE A 136 -2.97 -8.30 14.49
N GLN A 137 -3.94 -9.22 14.47
CA GLN A 137 -3.73 -10.60 14.01
C GLN A 137 -3.19 -10.64 12.57
N GLN A 138 -3.75 -9.82 11.68
CA GLN A 138 -3.30 -9.75 10.30
C GLN A 138 -1.89 -9.14 10.16
N SER A 139 -1.51 -8.18 11.01
CA SER A 139 -0.18 -7.56 11.01
C SER A 139 0.94 -8.53 11.45
N GLN A 140 0.57 -9.50 12.30
CA GLN A 140 1.48 -10.54 12.79
C GLN A 140 1.70 -11.65 11.77
N LYS A 141 0.78 -11.83 10.81
CA LYS A 141 0.97 -12.81 9.72
C LYS A 141 2.16 -12.41 8.86
N ARG A 142 3.22 -13.22 8.91
CA ARG A 142 4.34 -13.17 7.98
C ARG A 142 4.04 -14.12 6.82
N VAL A 143 3.69 -13.57 5.67
CA VAL A 143 3.46 -14.35 4.45
C VAL A 143 4.62 -14.11 3.50
N ASP A 144 5.48 -15.11 3.34
CA ASP A 144 6.40 -15.15 2.19
C ASP A 144 5.58 -15.54 0.95
N PHE A 145 4.92 -14.55 0.35
CA PHE A 145 4.05 -14.79 -0.80
C PHE A 145 4.86 -15.26 -2.01
N ILE A 146 6.13 -14.84 -2.11
CA ILE A 146 7.02 -15.29 -3.17
C ILE A 146 7.26 -16.79 -3.03
N ALA A 147 7.40 -17.35 -1.83
CA ALA A 147 7.47 -18.81 -1.65
C ALA A 147 6.23 -19.56 -2.18
N LYS A 148 5.05 -18.92 -2.20
CA LYS A 148 3.77 -19.56 -2.52
C LYS A 148 3.25 -19.28 -3.92
N LEU A 149 3.76 -18.25 -4.60
CA LEU A 149 3.27 -17.85 -5.91
C LEU A 149 3.60 -18.91 -6.97
N PRO A 150 2.71 -19.26 -7.90
CA PRO A 150 3.09 -20.10 -9.05
C PRO A 150 4.22 -19.44 -9.86
N LEU A 151 5.13 -20.25 -10.42
CA LEU A 151 6.28 -19.72 -11.16
C LEU A 151 5.85 -18.92 -12.39
N GLU A 152 4.74 -19.31 -13.01
CA GLU A 152 4.16 -18.67 -14.20
C GLU A 152 3.73 -17.24 -13.90
N VAL A 153 3.06 -17.03 -12.75
CA VAL A 153 2.64 -15.70 -12.29
C VAL A 153 3.87 -14.87 -11.92
N LEU A 154 4.82 -15.49 -11.22
CA LEU A 154 6.06 -14.82 -10.82
C LEU A 154 6.88 -14.38 -12.03
N GLU A 155 6.94 -15.19 -13.08
CA GLU A 155 7.66 -14.88 -14.31
C GLU A 155 7.08 -13.64 -15.01
N ILE A 156 5.75 -13.53 -15.07
CA ILE A 156 5.07 -12.34 -15.61
C ILE A 156 5.43 -11.10 -14.77
N ILE A 157 5.36 -11.20 -13.44
CA ILE A 157 5.69 -10.09 -12.54
C ILE A 157 7.14 -9.67 -12.74
N VAL A 158 8.09 -10.62 -12.68
CA VAL A 158 9.52 -10.35 -12.85
C VAL A 158 9.79 -9.69 -14.20
N LYS A 159 9.12 -10.09 -15.30
CA LYS A 159 9.28 -9.42 -16.60
C LYS A 159 8.86 -7.95 -16.57
N LEU A 160 7.84 -7.58 -15.79
CA LEU A 160 7.34 -6.21 -15.67
C LEU A 160 8.16 -5.34 -14.71
N LEU A 161 9.00 -5.93 -13.85
CA LEU A 161 9.84 -5.17 -12.93
C LEU A 161 10.99 -4.46 -13.67
N SER A 162 11.28 -3.23 -13.23
CA SER A 162 12.48 -2.50 -13.65
C SER A 162 13.75 -3.22 -13.16
N LYS A 163 14.91 -2.83 -13.71
CA LYS A 163 16.18 -3.46 -13.34
C LYS A 163 16.54 -3.21 -11.88
N GLU A 164 16.27 -2.01 -11.38
CA GLU A 164 16.59 -1.57 -10.02
C GLU A 164 15.74 -2.36 -9.00
N ILE A 165 14.45 -2.56 -9.30
CA ILE A 165 13.57 -3.34 -8.43
C ILE A 165 13.99 -4.82 -8.43
N LYS A 166 14.38 -5.38 -9.60
CA LYS A 166 14.91 -6.74 -9.68
C LYS A 166 16.14 -6.92 -8.79
N LEU A 167 17.08 -5.97 -8.81
CA LEU A 167 18.25 -5.99 -7.95
C LEU A 167 17.86 -6.02 -6.47
N THR A 168 16.90 -5.18 -6.10
CA THR A 168 16.37 -5.14 -4.74
C THR A 168 15.74 -6.49 -4.33
N CYS A 169 15.04 -7.19 -5.23
CA CYS A 169 14.45 -8.50 -4.93
C CYS A 169 15.48 -9.54 -4.45
N PHE A 170 16.71 -9.56 -4.98
CA PHE A 170 17.77 -10.46 -4.49
C PHE A 170 18.24 -10.10 -3.09
N THR A 171 18.04 -8.85 -2.65
CA THR A 171 18.43 -8.37 -1.32
C THR A 171 17.40 -8.71 -0.22
N VAL A 172 16.16 -9.07 -0.60
CA VAL A 172 15.08 -9.34 0.37
C VAL A 172 15.33 -10.61 1.19
N SER A 173 15.49 -11.76 0.56
CA SER A 173 15.73 -13.05 1.24
C SER A 173 16.29 -14.10 0.28
N ASN A 174 16.76 -15.23 0.82
CA ASN A 174 17.25 -16.34 0.00
C ASN A 174 16.13 -16.95 -0.87
N THR A 175 14.89 -17.01 -0.37
CA THR A 175 13.73 -17.50 -1.14
C THR A 175 13.45 -16.61 -2.33
N TRP A 176 13.41 -15.30 -2.10
CA TRP A 176 13.22 -14.31 -3.17
C TRP A 176 14.32 -14.42 -4.22
N CYS A 177 15.57 -14.45 -3.78
CA CYS A 177 16.71 -14.60 -4.67
C CYS A 177 16.59 -15.84 -5.56
N LYS A 178 16.35 -17.01 -4.94
CA LYS A 178 16.19 -18.27 -5.68
C LYS A 178 15.06 -18.19 -6.72
N ARG A 179 13.88 -17.76 -6.30
CA ARG A 179 12.69 -17.80 -7.17
C ARG A 179 12.76 -16.78 -8.32
N VAL A 180 13.33 -15.59 -8.07
CA VAL A 180 13.56 -14.60 -9.14
C VAL A 180 14.58 -15.12 -10.16
N VAL A 181 15.63 -15.84 -9.73
CA VAL A 181 16.58 -16.48 -10.66
C VAL A 181 15.89 -17.58 -11.48
N GLU A 182 15.04 -18.41 -10.88
CA GLU A 182 14.29 -19.47 -11.59
C GLU A 182 13.42 -18.90 -12.72
N CYS A 183 12.85 -17.71 -12.53
CA CYS A 183 12.07 -16.99 -13.55
C CYS A 183 12.93 -16.28 -14.61
N SER A 184 14.26 -16.31 -14.52
CA SER A 184 15.18 -15.66 -15.47
C SER A 184 16.40 -16.54 -15.80
N PRO A 185 16.19 -17.74 -16.39
CA PRO A 185 17.24 -18.75 -16.52
C PRO A 185 18.26 -18.50 -17.65
N ALA A 186 18.00 -17.58 -18.58
CA ALA A 186 18.65 -17.58 -19.90
C ALA A 186 19.97 -16.80 -20.02
N SER A 187 20.32 -15.93 -19.07
CA SER A 187 21.64 -15.29 -18.89
C SER A 187 21.43 -14.03 -18.08
N TRP A 188 22.17 -13.87 -16.98
CA TRP A 188 22.04 -12.69 -16.15
C TRP A 188 22.96 -11.60 -16.69
N GLN A 189 22.37 -10.64 -17.39
CA GLN A 189 23.08 -9.45 -17.87
C GLN A 189 22.89 -8.30 -16.89
N VAL A 190 23.93 -8.03 -16.12
CA VAL A 190 24.07 -6.80 -15.36
C VAL A 190 24.63 -5.74 -16.29
N LEU A 191 23.73 -4.89 -16.79
CA LEU A 191 24.09 -3.65 -17.48
C LEU A 191 24.07 -2.54 -16.43
N THR A 192 25.24 -2.01 -16.07
CA THR A 192 25.35 -0.83 -15.19
C THR A 192 25.33 0.40 -16.09
N ASN A 193 24.42 1.34 -15.83
CA ASN A 193 24.47 2.64 -16.50
C ASN A 193 25.57 3.52 -15.86
N GLU A 194 26.17 4.40 -16.65
CA GLU A 194 27.39 5.15 -16.29
C GLU A 194 27.22 6.20 -15.19
N ASP A 195 25.98 6.56 -14.85
CA ASP A 195 25.70 7.78 -14.09
C ASP A 195 25.05 7.53 -12.72
N ASP A 196 24.87 6.28 -12.29
CA ASP A 196 24.24 5.96 -10.99
C ASP A 196 25.15 5.15 -10.05
N TYR A 197 25.82 5.88 -9.15
CA TYR A 197 26.66 5.31 -8.09
C TYR A 197 25.90 4.37 -7.14
N GLN A 198 24.57 4.53 -6.98
CA GLN A 198 23.78 3.67 -6.09
C GLN A 198 23.57 2.28 -6.68
N GLU A 199 23.41 2.17 -8.01
CA GLU A 199 23.34 0.87 -8.69
C GLU A 199 24.64 0.08 -8.53
N GLU A 200 25.79 0.76 -8.62
CA GLU A 200 27.12 0.11 -8.54
C GLU A 200 27.38 -0.57 -7.18
N GLU A 201 26.91 0.01 -6.07
CA GLU A 201 27.06 -0.57 -4.73
C GLU A 201 26.10 -1.73 -4.48
N GLN A 202 24.86 -1.62 -4.97
CA GLN A 202 23.88 -2.71 -4.90
C GLN A 202 24.37 -3.97 -5.62
N LEU A 203 25.05 -3.80 -6.76
CA LEU A 203 25.57 -4.93 -7.54
C LEU A 203 26.60 -5.76 -6.79
N ILE A 204 27.51 -5.11 -6.06
CA ILE A 204 28.51 -5.78 -5.24
C ILE A 204 27.81 -6.68 -4.21
N ASN A 205 26.71 -6.22 -3.61
CA ASN A 205 25.94 -6.98 -2.63
C ASN A 205 25.12 -8.13 -3.23
N VAL A 206 24.67 -7.99 -4.49
CA VAL A 206 23.86 -9.01 -5.17
C VAL A 206 24.71 -10.19 -5.65
N ILE A 207 25.92 -9.94 -6.16
CA ILE A 207 26.81 -10.96 -6.76
C ILE A 207 26.98 -12.22 -5.88
N PRO A 208 27.33 -12.12 -4.58
CA PRO A 208 27.45 -13.30 -3.72
C PRO A 208 26.15 -14.08 -3.54
N ARG A 209 25.00 -13.42 -3.56
CA ARG A 209 23.69 -14.03 -3.29
C ARG A 209 23.20 -14.85 -4.48
N ILE A 210 23.45 -14.36 -5.69
CA ILE A 210 23.07 -15.05 -6.93
C ILE A 210 24.09 -16.12 -7.34
N ALA A 211 25.30 -16.10 -6.77
CA ALA A 211 26.43 -16.95 -7.18
C ALA A 211 26.11 -18.44 -7.29
N THR A 212 25.29 -18.98 -6.38
CA THR A 212 24.93 -20.41 -6.38
C THR A 212 23.88 -20.78 -7.41
N TYR A 213 23.15 -19.82 -7.96
CA TYR A 213 21.99 -20.06 -8.82
C TYR A 213 22.26 -19.76 -10.30
N ILE A 214 23.19 -18.87 -10.60
CA ILE A 214 23.45 -18.42 -11.97
C ILE A 214 24.35 -19.38 -12.75
N LYS A 215 24.08 -19.47 -14.06
CA LYS A 215 24.91 -20.20 -15.03
C LYS A 215 25.75 -19.25 -15.87
N ASP A 216 25.18 -18.11 -16.26
CA ASP A 216 25.84 -17.14 -17.13
C ASP A 216 25.76 -15.76 -16.48
N LEU A 217 26.91 -15.11 -16.29
CA LEU A 217 27.02 -13.78 -15.69
C LEU A 217 27.75 -12.82 -16.62
N THR A 218 27.07 -11.74 -17.00
CA THR A 218 27.68 -10.64 -17.74
C THR A 218 27.66 -9.39 -16.90
N ILE A 219 28.83 -8.86 -16.57
CA ILE A 219 28.99 -7.56 -15.89
C ILE A 219 29.60 -6.59 -16.90
N ASN A 220 28.79 -5.63 -17.34
CA ASN A 220 29.24 -4.55 -18.21
C ASN A 220 29.28 -3.25 -17.40
N THR A 221 30.48 -2.85 -16.98
CA THR A 221 30.73 -1.59 -16.28
C THR A 221 31.94 -0.91 -16.88
N LYS A 222 31.88 0.41 -17.10
CA LYS A 222 33.06 1.18 -17.51
C LYS A 222 33.96 1.53 -16.32
N ASN A 223 33.41 1.59 -15.11
CA ASN A 223 34.10 1.94 -13.87
C ASN A 223 35.08 0.83 -13.44
N GLN A 224 36.38 1.13 -13.53
CA GLN A 224 37.44 0.18 -13.16
C GLN A 224 37.40 -0.20 -11.67
N ARG A 225 37.03 0.72 -10.78
CA ARG A 225 36.97 0.43 -9.33
C ARG A 225 35.87 -0.57 -9.02
N VAL A 226 34.69 -0.40 -9.60
CA VAL A 226 33.56 -1.32 -9.43
C VAL A 226 33.87 -2.67 -10.05
N ARG A 227 34.49 -2.68 -11.24
CA ARG A 227 34.96 -3.91 -11.87
C ARG A 227 35.89 -4.71 -10.93
N LEU A 228 36.85 -4.06 -10.28
CA LEU A 228 37.76 -4.68 -9.31
C LEU A 228 37.04 -5.15 -8.05
N LYS A 229 36.09 -4.36 -7.51
CA LYS A 229 35.28 -4.76 -6.36
C LYS A 229 34.38 -5.97 -6.69
N CYS A 230 33.77 -6.01 -7.86
CA CYS A 230 33.02 -7.15 -8.35
C CYS A 230 33.91 -8.39 -8.47
N LEU A 231 35.11 -8.27 -9.04
CA LEU A 231 36.09 -9.38 -9.13
C LEU A 231 36.49 -9.91 -7.75
N HIS A 232 36.79 -9.02 -6.80
CA HIS A 232 37.11 -9.40 -5.43
C HIS A 232 35.95 -10.12 -4.75
N THR A 233 34.75 -9.62 -4.95
CA THR A 233 33.52 -10.19 -4.40
C THR A 233 33.19 -11.54 -5.05
N MET A 234 33.47 -11.68 -6.35
CA MET A 234 33.33 -12.95 -7.06
C MET A 234 34.30 -14.00 -6.53
N ARG A 235 35.55 -13.62 -6.23
CA ARG A 235 36.53 -14.51 -5.60
C ARG A 235 36.09 -15.02 -4.22
N LYS A 236 35.28 -14.23 -3.50
CA LYS A 236 34.67 -14.64 -2.22
C LYS A 236 33.36 -15.42 -2.38
N GLY A 237 32.68 -15.29 -3.52
CA GLY A 237 31.39 -15.93 -3.80
C GLY A 237 31.54 -17.42 -4.15
N ARG A 238 30.50 -18.22 -3.87
CA ARG A 238 30.47 -19.65 -4.17
C ARG A 238 29.77 -19.91 -5.51
N PHE A 239 30.46 -19.66 -6.62
CA PHE A 239 29.95 -19.88 -7.98
C PHE A 239 30.03 -21.37 -8.37
N LYS A 240 29.07 -22.17 -7.93
CA LYS A 240 29.06 -23.62 -8.18
C LYS A 240 28.58 -24.01 -9.58
N ASN A 241 27.73 -23.19 -10.19
CA ASN A 241 27.01 -23.53 -11.42
C ASN A 241 27.40 -22.65 -12.62
N ILE A 242 28.41 -21.80 -12.47
CA ILE A 242 28.82 -20.85 -13.52
C ILE A 242 29.45 -21.59 -14.70
N ARG A 243 28.99 -21.28 -15.91
CA ARG A 243 29.44 -21.81 -17.20
C ARG A 243 30.09 -20.74 -18.04
N SER A 244 29.57 -19.51 -18.00
CA SER A 244 30.17 -18.37 -18.67
C SER A 244 30.22 -17.12 -17.78
N LEU A 245 31.33 -16.39 -17.88
CA LEU A 245 31.57 -15.13 -17.19
C LEU A 245 32.12 -14.12 -18.19
N TYR A 246 31.37 -13.04 -18.40
CA TYR A 246 31.79 -11.93 -19.25
C TYR A 246 31.94 -10.67 -18.41
N LEU A 247 33.16 -10.14 -18.35
CA LEU A 247 33.46 -8.90 -17.65
C LEU A 247 33.93 -7.89 -18.69
N THR A 248 33.03 -7.03 -19.16
CA THR A 248 33.36 -6.06 -20.20
C THR A 248 33.55 -4.67 -19.61
N GLY A 249 34.58 -3.99 -20.11
CA GLY A 249 34.80 -2.57 -19.91
C GLY A 249 35.08 -1.98 -21.26
N LYS A 250 34.10 -1.38 -21.93
CA LYS A 250 34.38 -0.70 -23.20
C LYS A 250 35.26 0.52 -22.90
N LYS A 251 36.57 0.40 -23.15
CA LYS A 251 37.47 1.53 -23.34
C LYS A 251 36.97 2.27 -24.59
N LYS A 252 36.66 3.56 -24.49
CA LYS A 252 36.58 4.42 -25.67
C LYS A 252 38.00 4.45 -26.26
N VAL A 253 38.27 3.63 -27.28
CA VAL A 253 39.44 3.88 -28.13
C VAL A 253 38.99 5.01 -29.05
N ASN A 254 39.34 6.25 -28.68
CA ASN A 254 39.38 7.33 -29.65
C ASN A 254 40.49 6.94 -30.62
N VAL A 255 40.12 6.39 -31.78
CA VAL A 255 41.01 6.46 -32.94
C VAL A 255 40.97 7.92 -33.35
N GLU A 256 41.92 8.70 -32.83
CA GLU A 256 42.28 9.96 -33.46
C GLU A 256 42.51 9.65 -34.93
N LYS A 257 41.70 10.26 -35.81
CA LYS A 257 42.05 10.35 -37.22
C LYS A 257 43.37 11.11 -37.27
N GLY A 258 44.46 10.36 -37.32
CA GLY A 258 45.77 10.88 -37.66
C GLY A 258 45.64 11.63 -38.96
N ALA A 259 45.84 12.94 -38.87
CA ALA A 259 46.25 13.76 -39.98
C ALA A 259 47.51 13.13 -40.57
N LEU A 260 47.48 12.81 -41.85
CA LEU A 260 48.67 12.85 -42.68
C LEU A 260 48.26 13.47 -44.02
N VAL A 261 49.02 14.52 -44.32
CA VAL A 261 49.18 15.27 -45.57
C VAL A 261 49.22 14.35 -46.78
#